data_AF-A0A3Q2QXS4-F1
#
_entry.id   AF-A0A3Q2QXS4-F1
#
_cell.length_a   1.000
_cell.length_b   1.000
_cell.length_c   1.000
_cell.angle_alpha   90.00
_cell.angle_beta   90.00
_cell.angle_gamma   90.00
#
_symmetry.space_group_name_H-M   'P 1'
#
loop_
_entity.id
_entity.type
_entity.pdbx_description
1 polymer ?
#
loop_
_entity_poly.entity_id
_entity_poly.type
_entity_poly.pdbx_seq_one_letter_code
_entity_poly.pdbx_strand_id
1 'polypeptide(L)'
;LYNIRYCSKKKHFRLTGPTRCSGRVEVFFNSSWGTVCDDGWDLTDAAVVCRLLGCGLPQTALSGAHFGEGTGQIWLSNVGCSGLEDTLTECSHSGFGINSCGHAQDAGVICGKFLYTSLTRTRPEISFSYGGKPTNNETCLV
;
A
#
# COMPACT_ATOMS: atom_id res chain seq x y z
N LEU A 1 29.06 7.40 -20.79
CA LEU A 1 28.52 6.78 -19.56
C LEU A 1 27.09 7.26 -19.42
N TYR A 2 26.11 6.41 -19.68
CA TYR A 2 24.69 6.77 -19.52
C TYR A 2 24.36 6.74 -18.04
N ASN A 3 24.04 7.89 -17.45
CA ASN A 3 23.54 7.98 -16.08
C ASN A 3 22.07 7.53 -16.08
N ILE A 4 21.85 6.23 -15.86
CA ILE A 4 20.52 5.66 -15.74
C ILE A 4 19.95 6.10 -14.40
N ARG A 5 18.94 6.98 -14.42
CA ARG A 5 18.19 7.35 -13.21
C ARG A 5 17.07 6.35 -12.96
N TYR A 6 17.02 5.81 -11.74
CA TYR A 6 15.95 4.93 -11.29
C TYR A 6 15.00 5.70 -10.40
N CYS A 7 13.82 6.05 -10.91
CA CYS A 7 12.80 6.79 -10.19
C CYS A 7 11.72 5.83 -9.67
N SER A 8 11.34 5.97 -8.40
CA SER A 8 10.21 5.26 -7.79
C SER A 8 9.19 6.26 -7.26
N LYS A 9 7.91 6.03 -7.52
CA LYS A 9 6.83 6.82 -6.91
C LYS A 9 6.92 6.75 -5.39
N LYS A 10 6.78 7.89 -4.73
CA LYS A 10 6.69 7.97 -3.27
C LYS A 10 5.39 7.30 -2.82
N LYS A 11 5.52 6.29 -1.96
CA LYS A 11 4.39 5.63 -1.32
C LYS A 11 4.02 6.43 -0.08
N HIS A 12 2.80 6.95 -0.02
CA HIS A 12 2.31 7.68 1.16
C HIS A 12 1.63 6.72 2.16
N PHE A 13 2.20 5.52 2.32
CA PHE A 13 1.76 4.53 3.30
C PHE A 13 2.94 3.62 3.73
N ARG A 14 2.79 2.95 4.87
CA ARG A 14 3.70 1.92 5.38
C ARG A 14 2.92 0.77 6.03
N LEU A 15 3.61 -0.35 6.23
CA LEU A 15 3.12 -1.45 7.07
C LEU A 15 3.89 -1.50 8.37
N THR A 16 3.17 -1.59 9.49
CA THR A 16 3.73 -1.85 10.81
C THR A 16 3.37 -3.29 11.20
N GLY A 17 4.34 -4.19 11.19
CA GLY A 17 4.09 -5.61 11.43
C GLY A 17 5.34 -6.49 11.32
N PRO A 18 5.18 -7.83 11.32
CA PRO A 18 6.29 -8.76 11.43
C PRO A 18 7.13 -8.88 10.15
N THR A 19 6.62 -8.46 8.99
CA THR A 19 7.35 -8.56 7.72
C THR A 19 7.11 -7.34 6.84
N ARG A 20 7.97 -7.15 5.82
CA ARG A 20 7.78 -6.10 4.80
C ARG A 20 6.45 -6.22 4.02
N CYS A 21 5.83 -7.39 4.03
CA CYS A 21 4.64 -7.75 3.26
C CYS A 21 3.43 -8.06 4.14
N SER A 22 3.50 -7.75 5.44
CA SER A 22 2.41 -8.00 6.37
C SER A 22 2.44 -7.03 7.55
N GLY A 23 1.33 -6.36 7.81
CA GLY A 23 1.22 -5.45 8.95
C GLY A 23 -0.06 -4.64 8.94
N ARG A 24 -0.23 -3.84 10.00
CA ARG A 24 -1.23 -2.77 10.06
C ARG A 24 -0.90 -1.73 9.00
N VAL A 25 -1.92 -1.24 8.31
CA VAL A 25 -1.78 -0.23 7.26
C VAL A 25 -1.80 1.16 7.90
N GLU A 26 -0.76 1.95 7.63
CA GLU A 26 -0.66 3.34 8.06
C GLU A 26 -0.41 4.24 6.86
N VAL A 27 -1.13 5.36 6.77
CA VAL A 27 -1.00 6.35 5.69
C VAL A 27 -0.44 7.66 6.22
N PHE A 28 0.29 8.38 5.37
CA PHE A 28 0.86 9.68 5.69
C PHE A 28 0.02 10.78 5.04
N PHE A 29 -0.63 11.59 5.88
CA PHE A 29 -1.44 12.71 5.44
C PHE A 29 -1.28 13.90 6.39
N ASN A 30 -1.31 15.11 5.83
CA ASN A 30 -1.16 16.35 6.58
C ASN A 30 0.02 16.34 7.59
N SER A 31 1.19 15.91 7.11
CA SER A 31 2.44 15.83 7.88
C SER A 31 2.45 14.85 9.07
N SER A 32 1.54 13.88 9.11
CA SER A 32 1.47 12.90 10.19
C SER A 32 1.03 11.51 9.72
N TRP A 33 1.47 10.49 10.45
CA TRP A 33 1.04 9.11 10.24
C TRP A 33 -0.28 8.86 10.96
N GLY A 34 -1.13 8.04 10.36
CA GLY A 34 -2.36 7.56 10.95
C GLY A 34 -2.81 6.25 10.31
N THR A 35 -3.80 5.59 10.92
CA THR A 35 -4.23 4.25 10.52
C THR A 35 -5.40 4.29 9.55
N VAL A 36 -5.80 3.11 9.08
CA VAL A 36 -6.96 2.89 8.23
C VAL A 36 -7.97 2.06 9.03
N CYS A 37 -9.23 2.44 9.04
CA CYS A 37 -10.30 1.65 9.64
C CYS A 37 -10.67 0.45 8.75
N ASP A 38 -11.04 -0.67 9.37
CA ASP A 38 -11.46 -1.91 8.71
C ASP A 38 -12.88 -1.87 8.12
N ASP A 39 -13.67 -0.82 8.40
CA ASP A 39 -14.96 -0.57 7.74
C ASP A 39 -14.76 -0.45 6.21
N GLY A 40 -15.34 -1.41 5.47
CA GLY A 40 -15.23 -1.50 4.02
C GLY A 40 -13.90 -2.05 3.50
N TRP A 41 -12.93 -2.34 4.38
CA TRP A 41 -11.61 -2.82 4.01
C TRP A 41 -11.67 -4.23 3.41
N ASP A 42 -11.28 -4.37 2.13
CA ASP A 42 -11.38 -5.64 1.42
C ASP A 42 -10.09 -6.07 0.68
N LEU A 43 -10.18 -7.19 -0.03
CA LEU A 43 -9.04 -7.73 -0.80
C LEU A 43 -8.64 -6.83 -1.97
N THR A 44 -9.54 -6.03 -2.52
CA THR A 44 -9.26 -5.08 -3.60
C THR A 44 -8.41 -3.93 -3.08
N ASP A 45 -8.73 -3.40 -1.90
CA ASP A 45 -7.92 -2.38 -1.23
C ASP A 45 -6.55 -2.92 -0.85
N ALA A 46 -6.53 -4.12 -0.27
CA ALA A 46 -5.30 -4.84 0.04
C ALA A 46 -4.44 -5.08 -1.22
N ALA A 47 -5.05 -5.26 -2.40
CA ALA A 47 -4.32 -5.44 -3.65
C ALA A 47 -3.49 -4.22 -4.02
N VAL A 48 -4.01 -3.01 -3.80
CA VAL A 48 -3.27 -1.75 -4.01
C VAL A 48 -2.03 -1.74 -3.13
N VAL A 49 -2.17 -2.06 -1.85
CA VAL A 49 -1.05 -2.12 -0.89
C VAL A 49 0.01 -3.13 -1.33
N CYS A 50 -0.41 -4.36 -1.63
CA CYS A 50 0.52 -5.44 -1.98
C CYS A 50 1.23 -5.21 -3.32
N ARG A 51 0.52 -4.64 -4.31
CA ARG A 51 1.09 -4.23 -5.60
C ARG A 51 2.13 -3.14 -5.40
N LEU A 52 1.78 -2.08 -4.67
CA LEU A 52 2.68 -0.96 -4.43
C LEU A 52 3.92 -1.38 -3.63
N LEU A 53 3.81 -2.36 -2.72
CA LEU A 53 4.97 -2.92 -2.01
C LEU A 53 5.80 -3.91 -2.84
N GLY A 54 5.31 -4.35 -4.01
CA GLY A 54 5.96 -5.40 -4.78
C GLY A 54 6.05 -6.71 -3.98
N CYS A 55 4.97 -7.06 -3.27
CA CYS A 55 4.88 -8.29 -2.51
C CYS A 55 4.17 -9.40 -3.29
N GLY A 56 3.28 -9.04 -4.22
CA GLY A 56 2.48 -9.99 -5.00
C GLY A 56 1.00 -9.68 -4.85
N LEU A 57 0.17 -10.71 -5.00
CA LEU A 57 -1.27 -10.61 -4.77
C LEU A 57 -1.59 -10.55 -3.27
N PRO A 58 -2.68 -9.88 -2.86
CA PRO A 58 -3.14 -9.91 -1.48
C PRO A 58 -3.58 -11.33 -1.12
N GLN A 59 -3.17 -11.81 0.05
CA GLN A 59 -3.63 -13.09 0.58
C GLN A 59 -4.81 -12.86 1.53
N THR A 60 -4.76 -11.79 2.35
CA THR A 60 -5.80 -11.50 3.34
C THR A 60 -5.87 -10.01 3.64
N ALA A 61 -7.09 -9.47 3.67
CA ALA A 61 -7.43 -8.21 4.28
C ALA A 61 -7.88 -8.49 5.72
N LEU A 62 -7.23 -7.86 6.70
CA LEU A 62 -7.45 -8.13 8.12
C LEU A 62 -8.17 -6.97 8.79
N SER A 63 -9.10 -7.33 9.68
CA SER A 63 -9.86 -6.45 10.55
C SER A 63 -9.45 -6.64 12.02
N GLY A 64 -10.02 -5.84 12.91
CA GLY A 64 -9.94 -6.07 14.36
C GLY A 64 -8.55 -5.86 14.95
N ALA A 65 -7.76 -4.93 14.41
CA ALA A 65 -6.41 -4.62 14.88
C ALA A 65 -5.51 -5.87 15.01
N HIS A 66 -5.57 -6.78 14.04
CA HIS A 66 -4.85 -8.06 14.08
C HIS A 66 -3.33 -7.91 14.33
N PHE A 67 -2.72 -6.82 13.86
CA PHE A 67 -1.30 -6.50 14.08
C PHE A 67 -1.06 -5.56 15.28
N GLY A 68 -2.03 -5.48 16.18
CA GLY A 68 -2.10 -4.53 17.27
C GLY A 68 -2.71 -3.19 16.84
N GLU A 69 -3.19 -2.46 17.83
CA GLU A 69 -3.71 -1.11 17.69
C GLU A 69 -2.60 -0.13 17.29
N GLY A 70 -2.94 0.80 16.41
CA GLY A 70 -2.15 1.98 16.16
C GLY A 70 -2.43 3.07 17.19
N THR A 71 -2.00 4.28 16.87
CA THR A 71 -2.20 5.45 17.71
C THR A 71 -2.43 6.69 16.85
N GLY A 72 -3.03 7.72 17.44
CA GLY A 72 -3.22 9.00 16.77
C GLY A 72 -4.47 9.02 15.90
N GLN A 73 -4.34 9.56 14.70
CA GLN A 73 -5.48 9.75 13.81
C GLN A 73 -5.78 8.45 13.02
N ILE A 74 -7.06 8.14 12.86
CA ILE A 74 -7.52 7.21 11.83
C ILE A 74 -7.82 8.06 10.60
N TRP A 75 -7.02 7.92 9.54
CA TRP A 75 -7.08 8.80 8.37
C TRP A 75 -8.12 8.38 7.36
N LEU A 76 -8.31 7.08 7.14
CA LEU A 76 -9.19 6.54 6.11
C LEU A 76 -10.18 5.54 6.71
N SER A 77 -11.39 5.50 6.14
CA SER A 77 -12.44 4.51 6.40
C SER A 77 -13.33 4.38 5.17
N ASN A 78 -14.05 3.26 5.06
CA ASN A 78 -14.84 2.91 3.86
C ASN A 78 -14.00 3.07 2.60
N VAL A 79 -12.78 2.54 2.64
CA VAL A 79 -11.88 2.56 1.50
C VAL A 79 -12.50 1.69 0.41
N GLY A 80 -12.49 2.20 -0.82
CA GLY A 80 -13.01 1.51 -1.99
C GLY A 80 -12.11 1.78 -3.18
N CYS A 81 -11.14 0.90 -3.37
CA CYS A 81 -10.21 0.93 -4.47
C CYS A 81 -10.74 0.17 -5.70
N SER A 82 -10.31 0.59 -6.89
CA SER A 82 -10.41 -0.17 -8.14
C SER A 82 -9.28 -1.19 -8.29
N GLY A 83 -8.20 -1.04 -7.53
CA GLY A 83 -7.01 -1.89 -7.55
C GLY A 83 -5.84 -1.29 -8.33
N LEU A 84 -6.04 -0.16 -9.02
CA LEU A 84 -5.08 0.46 -9.94
C LEU A 84 -4.44 1.75 -9.40
N GLU A 85 -4.88 2.23 -8.24
CA GLU A 85 -4.45 3.49 -7.63
C GLU A 85 -2.95 3.50 -7.30
N ASP A 86 -2.29 4.65 -7.36
CA ASP A 86 -0.87 4.76 -7.03
C ASP A 86 -0.62 4.92 -5.52
N THR A 87 -1.68 5.14 -4.74
CA THR A 87 -1.69 5.25 -3.28
C THR A 87 -3.09 5.01 -2.73
N LEU A 88 -3.20 4.54 -1.48
CA LEU A 88 -4.50 4.34 -0.81
C LEU A 88 -5.32 5.64 -0.67
N THR A 89 -4.64 6.79 -0.65
CA THR A 89 -5.29 8.10 -0.54
C THR A 89 -6.01 8.55 -1.81
N GLU A 90 -5.84 7.83 -2.93
CA GLU A 90 -6.55 8.08 -4.20
C GLU A 90 -7.79 7.20 -4.37
N CYS A 91 -7.96 6.17 -3.54
CA CYS A 91 -9.17 5.35 -3.56
C CYS A 91 -10.38 6.18 -3.08
N SER A 92 -11.60 5.70 -3.38
CA SER A 92 -12.78 6.28 -2.73
C SER A 92 -12.69 6.05 -1.23
N HIS A 93 -13.05 7.05 -0.42
CA HIS A 93 -13.11 6.93 1.05
C HIS A 93 -14.05 8.00 1.63
N SER A 94 -14.44 7.88 2.91
CA SER A 94 -15.36 8.83 3.57
C SER A 94 -14.83 10.26 3.77
N GLY A 95 -13.63 10.57 3.28
CA GLY A 95 -12.86 11.78 3.59
C GLY A 95 -11.80 11.55 4.68
N PHE A 96 -10.77 12.40 4.71
CA PHE A 96 -9.65 12.25 5.65
C PHE A 96 -10.09 12.55 7.08
N GLY A 97 -9.88 11.60 7.99
CA GLY A 97 -10.24 11.74 9.41
C GLY A 97 -11.73 11.63 9.71
N ILE A 98 -12.56 11.31 8.72
CA ILE A 98 -14.01 11.15 8.87
C ILE A 98 -14.32 9.67 9.06
N ASN A 99 -14.51 9.26 10.31
CA ASN A 99 -14.88 7.88 10.69
C ASN A 99 -15.46 7.87 12.11
N SER A 100 -16.09 6.76 12.49
CA SER A 100 -16.55 6.47 13.85
C SER A 100 -15.74 5.36 14.53
N CYS A 101 -14.57 5.03 13.98
CA CYS A 101 -13.80 3.86 14.36
C CYS A 101 -12.92 4.12 15.58
N GLY A 102 -12.63 3.07 16.35
CA GLY A 102 -11.53 3.04 17.32
C GLY A 102 -10.33 2.28 16.77
N HIS A 103 -9.16 2.37 17.44
CA HIS A 103 -7.97 1.63 16.99
C HIS A 103 -8.09 0.11 17.05
N ALA A 104 -9.05 -0.42 17.83
CA ALA A 104 -9.45 -1.82 17.79
C ALA A 104 -9.97 -2.27 16.39
N GLN A 105 -10.26 -1.32 15.51
CA GLN A 105 -10.70 -1.53 14.13
C GLN A 105 -9.62 -1.18 13.09
N ASP A 106 -8.34 -1.09 13.50
CA ASP A 106 -7.29 -0.79 12.54
C ASP A 106 -7.09 -1.94 11.56
N ALA A 107 -7.14 -1.60 10.27
CA ALA A 107 -7.00 -2.51 9.15
C ALA A 107 -5.55 -2.99 8.98
N GLY A 108 -5.42 -4.25 8.58
CA GLY A 108 -4.15 -4.89 8.26
C GLY A 108 -4.19 -5.62 6.93
N VAL A 109 -3.02 -6.01 6.46
CA VAL A 109 -2.88 -6.82 5.26
C VAL A 109 -1.83 -7.90 5.44
N ILE A 110 -2.07 -9.06 4.84
CA ILE A 110 -1.05 -10.05 4.52
C ILE A 110 -1.01 -10.17 3.00
N CYS A 111 0.13 -9.81 2.42
CA CYS A 111 0.39 -10.05 1.02
C CYS A 111 0.94 -11.46 0.83
N GLY A 112 0.52 -12.12 -0.24
CA GLY A 112 1.13 -13.35 -0.69
C GLY A 112 2.57 -13.13 -1.12
N LYS A 113 3.28 -14.24 -1.33
CA LYS A 113 4.49 -14.22 -2.17
C LYS A 113 4.04 -14.23 -3.61
N PHE A 114 4.81 -13.64 -4.52
CA PHE A 114 4.66 -13.96 -5.94
C PHE A 114 4.71 -15.49 -6.08
N LEU A 115 3.55 -16.11 -6.33
CA LEU A 115 3.52 -17.48 -6.82
C LEU A 115 4.06 -17.39 -8.24
N TYR A 116 5.38 -17.45 -8.37
CA TYR A 116 5.96 -18.03 -9.57
C TYR A 116 5.47 -19.48 -9.56
N THR A 117 4.27 -19.74 -10.09
CA THR A 117 3.94 -21.08 -10.52
C THR A 117 5.10 -21.53 -11.38
N SER A 118 5.67 -22.69 -11.08
CA SER A 118 6.82 -23.30 -11.77
C SER A 118 6.49 -23.67 -13.22
N LEU A 119 6.05 -22.71 -14.03
CA LEU A 119 5.97 -22.81 -15.47
C LEU A 119 6.84 -21.68 -16.03
N THR A 120 8.05 -22.10 -16.40
CA THR A 120 9.13 -21.36 -17.06
C THR A 120 9.90 -20.38 -16.18
N ARG A 121 11.15 -20.79 -15.90
CA ARG A 121 12.29 -19.94 -15.59
C ARG A 121 12.57 -19.04 -16.81
N THR A 122 11.74 -18.04 -17.02
CA THR A 122 12.10 -16.84 -17.76
C THR A 122 11.71 -15.67 -16.87
N ARG A 123 12.76 -15.00 -16.40
CA ARG A 123 12.71 -13.66 -15.80
C ARG A 123 11.66 -12.85 -16.59
N PRO A 124 10.51 -12.45 -16.01
CA PRO A 124 9.62 -11.52 -16.68
C PRO A 124 10.47 -10.29 -16.96
N GLU A 125 10.40 -9.81 -18.19
CA GLU A 125 11.17 -8.69 -18.67
C GLU A 125 11.20 -7.57 -17.62
N ILE A 126 12.41 -7.11 -17.34
CA ILE A 126 12.59 -5.79 -16.77
C ILE A 126 11.85 -4.86 -17.73
N SER A 127 10.67 -4.39 -17.35
CA SER A 127 10.02 -3.29 -18.02
C SER A 127 10.89 -2.07 -17.76
N PHE A 128 11.87 -1.85 -18.64
CA PHE A 128 12.56 -0.58 -18.77
C PHE A 128 11.53 0.43 -19.22
N SER A 129 10.93 1.16 -18.27
CA SER A 129 10.25 2.41 -18.60
C SER A 129 11.34 3.41 -19.01
N TYR A 130 11.62 3.46 -20.31
CA TYR A 130 12.44 4.51 -20.90
C TYR A 130 11.75 5.86 -20.65
N GLY A 131 12.45 6.73 -19.92
CA GLY A 131 12.39 8.18 -20.09
C GLY A 131 11.01 8.84 -19.89
N GLY A 132 10.58 8.95 -18.64
CA GLY A 132 9.71 10.05 -18.20
C GLY A 132 10.55 11.10 -17.47
N LYS A 133 10.24 12.39 -17.65
CA LYS A 133 10.81 13.44 -16.80
C LYS A 133 10.30 13.20 -15.36
N PRO A 134 11.16 13.21 -14.33
CA PRO A 134 10.73 12.98 -12.96
C PRO A 134 9.61 13.94 -12.58
N THR A 135 8.49 13.39 -12.12
CA THR A 135 7.45 14.18 -11.47
C THR A 135 7.85 14.48 -10.03
N ASN A 136 7.27 15.52 -9.44
CA ASN A 136 7.49 15.93 -8.05
C ASN A 136 7.14 14.85 -7.00
N ASN A 137 6.44 13.79 -7.39
CA ASN A 137 6.08 12.65 -6.54
C ASN A 137 7.04 11.44 -6.68
N GLU A 138 8.14 11.57 -7.42
CA GLU A 138 9.13 10.50 -7.59
C GLU A 138 10.40 10.76 -6.77
N THR A 139 11.01 9.67 -6.29
CA THR A 139 12.35 9.68 -5.71
C THR A 139 13.29 8.94 -6.65
N CYS A 140 14.32 9.63 -7.15
CA CYS A 140 15.23 9.07 -8.14
C CYS A 140 16.62 8.80 -7.54
N LEU A 141 17.13 7.59 -7.75
CA LEU A 141 18.53 7.23 -7.51
C LEU A 141 19.34 7.54 -8.79
N VAL A 142 20.56 8.08 -8.60
CA VAL A 142 21.50 8.44 -9.68
C VAL A 142 22.55 7.35 -9.82
#